data_AF-A0A8X8D9E1-F1
#
_entry.id   AF-A0A8X8D9E1-F1
#
_cell.length_a   1.000
_cell.length_b   1.000
_cell.length_c   1.000
_cell.angle_alpha   90.00
_cell.angle_beta   90.00
_cell.angle_gamma   90.00
#
_symmetry.space_group_name_H-M   'P 1'
#
loop_
_entity.id
_entity.type
_entity.pdbx_description
1 polymer ?
#
loop_
_entity_poly.entity_id
_entity_poly.type
_entity_poly.pdbx_seq_one_letter_code
_entity_poly.pdbx_strand_id
1 'polypeptide(L)'
;MPSLVSPRLLFLVGETIHLKKLSRGSSSALCQRSVRFFSRVDRDKNAPLTLANLGFNTEFETTTKNKRNKLENVKVNYPIEAPKSREKVATSNKSRAVRVKKTLEIESAPFAAKSFSELGLPPPLIERLEREGFNVPTDVQSAAIPTILKNHDAVIQSYTGSGKTLAYVLPILSEVGPLKNNYSSADKETGKKTEIEAVIVAPSRELAMQIVREVEKLLGPENKRVVQQLVGGANRSRQEEALKKNKPLIVVGTPGRIAEISAAGKLHTHGCRFLVLDEVDELLSFNFHQDIHRILEHVGRRSGADPQGQKNSLVRWVDRRTIMVSATVPFSVVRAARSWACDPLLVQAKSVIPLESLAPGTVNLSRPSSSSNSDSNLQHQATVQSLPPALKHYYCVTRLQHKVDTLRRCVHALNAQSVIAFMNHTRQLKDAVFKLEARGMKASELHGDLGKLGRSTILKKFKSGEVRVLVTNELAARGLDVPECDLVVNLDLPTDSIHYAHRAGRTGRLGRKGTVVTICEEREVFVVKKLQKQLGVPIPACDFTEGKLIVTDKEEKHAEALR
;
A
#
# COMPACT_ATOMS: atom_id res chain seq x y z
N MET A 1 -41.20 51.05 -19.20
CA MET A 1 -40.09 50.44 -18.43
C MET A 1 -40.73 49.56 -17.37
N PRO A 2 -40.48 48.23 -17.30
CA PRO A 2 -39.32 47.48 -17.81
C PRO A 2 -39.68 46.47 -18.94
N SER A 3 -38.71 45.66 -19.40
CA SER A 3 -38.95 44.36 -20.08
C SER A 3 -37.70 43.44 -19.99
N LEU A 4 -37.85 42.18 -20.40
CA LEU A 4 -37.06 41.02 -19.95
C LEU A 4 -36.79 40.01 -21.10
N VAL A 5 -35.73 39.19 -20.92
CA VAL A 5 -35.49 37.85 -21.54
C VAL A 5 -34.95 37.75 -22.99
N SER A 6 -34.09 36.74 -23.19
CA SER A 6 -33.34 36.34 -24.39
C SER A 6 -33.99 35.21 -25.23
N PRO A 7 -33.59 35.01 -26.50
CA PRO A 7 -33.85 33.77 -27.24
C PRO A 7 -32.63 32.82 -27.38
N ARG A 8 -32.91 31.55 -27.72
CA ARG A 8 -31.94 30.47 -27.98
C ARG A 8 -31.55 30.40 -29.47
N LEU A 9 -30.41 29.78 -29.77
CA LEU A 9 -29.96 29.48 -31.14
C LEU A 9 -30.30 28.02 -31.55
N LEU A 10 -30.72 27.84 -32.80
CA LEU A 10 -30.90 26.55 -33.48
C LEU A 10 -29.78 26.35 -34.51
N PHE A 11 -29.35 25.11 -34.74
CA PHE A 11 -28.51 24.73 -35.89
C PHE A 11 -29.09 23.51 -36.59
N LEU A 12 -28.97 23.49 -37.92
CA LEU A 12 -29.53 22.51 -38.85
C LEU A 12 -28.58 22.39 -40.05
N VAL A 13 -28.83 21.39 -40.90
CA VAL A 13 -28.20 21.10 -42.20
C VAL A 13 -26.85 20.35 -42.14
N GLY A 14 -26.76 19.32 -42.97
CA GLY A 14 -25.51 18.80 -43.53
C GLY A 14 -25.75 18.42 -44.99
N GLU A 15 -24.71 18.16 -45.78
CA GLU A 15 -24.84 17.44 -47.06
C GLU A 15 -23.51 16.85 -47.57
N THR A 16 -23.71 15.84 -48.42
CA THR A 16 -22.88 14.85 -49.15
C THR A 16 -21.77 15.29 -50.14
N ILE A 17 -21.03 14.27 -50.65
CA ILE A 17 -20.47 14.13 -52.04
C ILE A 17 -19.13 14.88 -52.34
N HIS A 18 -18.13 14.39 -53.11
CA HIS A 18 -17.86 13.10 -53.81
C HIS A 18 -16.36 12.98 -54.22
N LEU A 19 -15.83 11.79 -54.59
CA LEU A 19 -14.65 11.64 -55.48
C LEU A 19 -14.55 10.25 -56.18
N LYS A 20 -13.99 10.22 -57.40
CA LYS A 20 -14.07 9.11 -58.40
C LYS A 20 -12.75 8.36 -58.65
N LYS A 21 -12.89 7.18 -59.28
CA LYS A 21 -11.89 6.20 -59.75
C LYS A 21 -10.84 6.71 -60.76
N LEU A 22 -9.71 6.00 -60.82
CA LEU A 22 -8.99 5.60 -62.05
C LEU A 22 -8.42 4.16 -61.91
N SER A 23 -8.02 3.50 -63.01
CA SER A 23 -7.54 2.09 -63.11
C SER A 23 -6.54 1.93 -64.28
N ARG A 24 -5.83 0.82 -64.54
CA ARG A 24 -5.96 -0.66 -64.34
C ARG A 24 -4.60 -1.27 -63.89
N GLY A 25 -4.43 -2.56 -63.55
CA GLY A 25 -5.36 -3.68 -63.28
C GLY A 25 -4.67 -5.08 -63.41
N SER A 26 -5.26 -6.12 -62.77
CA SER A 26 -5.04 -7.59 -62.97
C SER A 26 -3.64 -8.17 -62.66
N SER A 27 -3.41 -9.30 -61.96
CA SER A 27 -4.22 -10.49 -61.56
C SER A 27 -3.59 -11.14 -60.30
N SER A 28 -4.20 -12.01 -59.49
CA SER A 28 -5.55 -12.63 -59.39
C SER A 28 -5.91 -12.90 -57.90
N ALA A 29 -7.20 -13.10 -57.58
CA ALA A 29 -7.74 -13.16 -56.21
C ALA A 29 -7.66 -14.58 -55.57
N LEU A 30 -7.72 -14.74 -54.23
CA LEU A 30 -8.93 -14.75 -53.38
C LEU A 30 -8.48 -14.90 -51.89
N CYS A 31 -9.21 -14.51 -50.83
CA CYS A 31 -10.48 -13.78 -50.65
C CYS A 31 -10.49 -13.09 -49.24
N GLN A 32 -11.65 -12.67 -48.72
CA GLN A 32 -11.86 -12.19 -47.34
C GLN A 32 -13.25 -12.59 -46.80
N ARG A 33 -13.40 -12.70 -45.47
CA ARG A 33 -14.41 -11.90 -44.73
C ARG A 33 -14.23 -11.93 -43.21
N SER A 34 -14.31 -10.75 -42.61
CA SER A 34 -14.53 -10.53 -41.19
C SER A 34 -16.03 -10.54 -40.86
N VAL A 35 -16.39 -10.89 -39.63
CA VAL A 35 -17.76 -10.76 -39.10
C VAL A 35 -17.73 -10.03 -37.76
N ARG A 36 -18.55 -8.97 -37.64
CA ARG A 36 -18.92 -8.35 -36.36
C ARG A 36 -20.19 -9.03 -35.85
N PHE A 37 -20.30 -9.28 -34.56
CA PHE A 37 -21.58 -9.68 -33.95
C PHE A 37 -22.25 -8.48 -33.25
N PHE A 38 -23.48 -8.19 -33.69
CA PHE A 38 -24.46 -7.41 -32.93
C PHE A 38 -25.23 -8.37 -32.03
N SER A 39 -25.37 -8.07 -30.74
CA SER A 39 -26.36 -8.70 -29.87
C SER A 39 -27.65 -7.89 -29.89
N ARG A 40 -28.67 -8.37 -30.61
CA ARG A 40 -30.03 -7.84 -30.52
C ARG A 40 -30.76 -8.57 -29.39
N VAL A 41 -31.26 -7.82 -28.41
CA VAL A 41 -32.04 -8.37 -27.28
C VAL A 41 -33.51 -8.15 -27.58
N ASP A 42 -34.21 -9.20 -28.00
CA ASP A 42 -35.67 -9.20 -28.00
C ASP A 42 -36.17 -9.56 -26.60
N ARG A 43 -37.08 -8.74 -26.09
CA ARG A 43 -37.79 -8.96 -24.82
C ARG A 43 -39.13 -9.60 -25.12
N ASP A 44 -39.38 -10.78 -24.58
CA ASP A 44 -40.73 -11.12 -24.16
C ASP A 44 -40.77 -11.90 -22.84
N LYS A 45 -41.96 -12.00 -22.25
CA LYS A 45 -42.14 -11.97 -20.79
C LYS A 45 -42.17 -13.35 -20.11
N ASN A 46 -41.78 -13.34 -18.83
CA ASN A 46 -42.06 -14.34 -17.78
C ASN A 46 -41.33 -15.70 -17.82
N ALA A 47 -40.01 -15.69 -17.55
CA ALA A 47 -39.30 -16.80 -16.90
C ALA A 47 -38.07 -16.29 -16.11
N PRO A 48 -37.68 -16.89 -14.97
CA PRO A 48 -36.48 -16.48 -14.22
C PRO A 48 -35.18 -16.91 -14.93
N LEU A 49 -34.22 -15.99 -15.03
CA LEU A 49 -32.92 -16.22 -15.69
C LEU A 49 -31.96 -16.99 -14.77
N THR A 50 -31.95 -18.32 -14.87
CA THR A 50 -30.92 -19.19 -14.27
C THR A 50 -29.81 -19.55 -15.27
N LEU A 51 -28.56 -19.61 -14.79
CA LEU A 51 -27.36 -19.95 -15.57
C LEU A 51 -27.45 -21.26 -16.37
N ALA A 52 -28.36 -22.18 -16.01
CA ALA A 52 -28.62 -23.42 -16.73
C ALA A 52 -29.15 -23.23 -18.17
N ASN A 53 -29.78 -22.09 -18.50
CA ASN A 53 -30.37 -21.85 -19.83
C ASN A 53 -29.43 -21.13 -20.83
N LEU A 54 -28.16 -20.92 -20.47
CA LEU A 54 -27.12 -20.39 -21.37
C LEU A 54 -26.04 -21.46 -21.61
N GLY A 55 -26.46 -22.61 -22.17
CA GLY A 55 -25.58 -23.71 -22.51
C GLY A 55 -24.74 -23.42 -23.75
N PHE A 56 -23.44 -23.17 -23.56
CA PHE A 56 -22.43 -23.28 -24.62
C PHE A 56 -21.68 -24.61 -24.46
N ASN A 57 -22.08 -25.62 -25.23
CA ASN A 57 -21.32 -26.85 -25.38
C ASN A 57 -20.12 -26.60 -26.30
N THR A 58 -18.96 -27.13 -25.93
CA THR A 58 -17.84 -27.38 -26.85
C THR A 58 -17.28 -28.77 -26.57
N GLU A 59 -17.72 -29.74 -27.38
CA GLU A 59 -17.13 -31.08 -27.40
C GLU A 59 -15.96 -31.11 -28.39
N PHE A 60 -14.90 -31.84 -28.04
CA PHE A 60 -13.83 -32.24 -28.95
C PHE A 60 -13.94 -33.75 -29.18
N GLU A 61 -14.41 -34.16 -30.36
CA GLU A 61 -14.33 -35.56 -30.76
C GLU A 61 -12.94 -35.88 -31.37
N THR A 62 -12.23 -36.83 -30.77
CA THR A 62 -11.26 -37.66 -31.51
C THR A 62 -11.98 -38.90 -32.02
N THR A 63 -12.13 -39.02 -33.33
CA THR A 63 -12.99 -40.03 -33.95
C THR A 63 -12.34 -41.42 -34.08
N THR A 64 -13.24 -42.42 -34.12
CA THR A 64 -13.09 -43.81 -34.60
C THR A 64 -12.20 -44.82 -33.85
N LYS A 65 -12.87 -45.75 -33.16
CA LYS A 65 -12.60 -47.19 -33.27
C LYS A 65 -13.79 -47.86 -33.96
N ASN A 66 -13.56 -48.76 -34.92
CA ASN A 66 -14.52 -49.84 -35.16
C ASN A 66 -13.86 -51.13 -35.69
N LYS A 67 -14.52 -52.27 -35.42
CA LYS A 67 -13.94 -53.62 -35.43
C LYS A 67 -13.88 -54.27 -36.82
N ARG A 68 -12.91 -55.17 -37.06
CA ARG A 68 -13.19 -56.50 -37.67
C ARG A 68 -12.07 -57.55 -37.46
N ASN A 69 -12.56 -58.77 -37.26
CA ASN A 69 -11.96 -60.02 -36.78
C ASN A 69 -10.75 -60.64 -37.54
N LYS A 70 -10.03 -61.50 -36.78
CA LYS A 70 -9.68 -62.93 -37.04
C LYS A 70 -8.19 -63.27 -37.32
N LEU A 71 -7.83 -64.50 -36.89
CA LEU A 71 -6.53 -65.22 -36.95
C LEU A 71 -5.39 -64.69 -36.06
N GLU A 72 -4.53 -65.52 -35.47
CA GLU A 72 -4.65 -66.93 -35.01
C GLU A 72 -3.54 -67.25 -33.99
N ASN A 73 -3.78 -68.24 -33.12
CA ASN A 73 -2.83 -69.12 -32.38
C ASN A 73 -1.38 -68.66 -32.05
N VAL A 74 -0.98 -68.79 -30.77
CA VAL A 74 -0.01 -69.84 -30.28
C VAL A 74 0.46 -69.57 -28.82
N LYS A 75 0.25 -70.58 -27.96
CA LYS A 75 0.90 -70.94 -26.65
C LYS A 75 0.89 -69.91 -25.49
N VAL A 76 0.32 -70.18 -24.29
CA VAL A 76 0.59 -71.26 -23.28
C VAL A 76 1.95 -71.02 -22.59
N ASN A 77 2.10 -70.91 -21.25
CA ASN A 77 1.30 -71.43 -20.12
C ASN A 77 1.41 -70.57 -18.84
N TYR A 78 0.46 -70.70 -17.90
CA TYR A 78 0.59 -70.34 -16.47
C TYR A 78 0.23 -71.56 -15.62
N PRO A 79 0.97 -71.89 -14.54
CA PRO A 79 0.46 -72.72 -13.45
C PRO A 79 -0.26 -71.85 -12.40
N ILE A 80 -1.38 -72.38 -11.91
CA ILE A 80 -2.16 -71.86 -10.78
C ILE A 80 -1.70 -72.62 -9.52
N GLU A 81 -1.65 -71.98 -8.35
CA GLU A 81 -2.38 -72.41 -7.13
C GLU A 81 -2.14 -71.49 -5.93
N ALA A 82 -3.14 -71.45 -5.04
CA ALA A 82 -3.22 -70.54 -3.89
C ALA A 82 -2.70 -71.20 -2.59
N PRO A 83 -2.51 -70.42 -1.51
CA PRO A 83 -3.51 -70.59 -0.45
C PRO A 83 -3.94 -69.31 0.31
N LYS A 84 -5.27 -69.21 0.50
CA LYS A 84 -5.99 -68.89 1.74
C LYS A 84 -5.39 -67.85 2.73
N SER A 85 -5.97 -66.65 2.66
CA SER A 85 -6.56 -65.90 3.79
C SER A 85 -5.88 -65.97 5.18
N ARG A 86 -5.20 -64.88 5.56
CA ARG A 86 -5.24 -64.32 6.93
C ARG A 86 -5.28 -62.80 6.84
N GLU A 87 -6.18 -62.17 7.59
CA GLU A 87 -6.40 -60.72 7.58
C GLU A 87 -5.44 -59.99 8.54
N LYS A 88 -5.06 -58.76 8.15
CA LYS A 88 -4.62 -57.62 8.98
C LYS A 88 -3.34 -57.79 9.81
N VAL A 89 -2.30 -57.04 9.42
CA VAL A 89 -1.89 -55.77 10.05
C VAL A 89 -1.07 -54.97 9.01
N ALA A 90 -1.14 -53.63 9.03
CA ALA A 90 -0.56 -52.77 8.01
C ALA A 90 0.91 -52.42 8.28
N THR A 91 1.75 -52.49 7.25
CA THR A 91 3.13 -51.94 7.28
C THR A 91 3.50 -51.21 6.00
N SER A 92 3.97 -49.97 6.19
CA SER A 92 4.91 -49.21 5.35
C SER A 92 4.69 -49.13 3.83
N ASN A 93 4.50 -47.91 3.33
CA ASN A 93 5.08 -47.55 2.04
C ASN A 93 5.67 -46.12 2.04
N LYS A 94 6.99 -46.08 2.20
CA LYS A 94 7.97 -45.05 1.80
C LYS A 94 7.43 -43.61 1.63
N SER A 95 7.48 -42.84 2.72
CA SER A 95 7.46 -41.39 2.68
C SER A 95 8.64 -40.84 1.84
N ARG A 96 8.33 -40.22 0.70
CA ARG A 96 9.31 -39.47 -0.08
C ARG A 96 9.62 -38.19 0.70
N ALA A 97 10.79 -38.13 1.34
CA ALA A 97 11.15 -37.04 2.25
C ALA A 97 11.10 -35.69 1.52
N VAL A 98 10.13 -34.85 1.89
CA VAL A 98 10.09 -33.44 1.48
C VAL A 98 11.30 -32.78 2.12
N ARG A 99 12.21 -32.30 1.27
CA ARG A 99 13.45 -31.63 1.69
C ARG A 99 13.07 -30.32 2.36
N VAL A 100 12.97 -30.34 3.69
CA VAL A 100 12.73 -29.14 4.52
C VAL A 100 13.78 -28.10 4.13
N LYS A 101 13.36 -27.05 3.43
CA LYS A 101 14.22 -25.93 3.07
C LYS A 101 14.61 -25.27 4.39
N LYS A 102 15.90 -25.32 4.73
CA LYS A 102 16.47 -24.79 5.97
C LYS A 102 15.91 -23.40 6.22
N THR A 103 15.41 -23.12 7.42
CA THR A 103 15.19 -21.75 7.89
C THR A 103 16.46 -20.97 7.57
N LEU A 104 16.35 -19.87 6.82
CA LEU A 104 17.49 -19.01 6.59
C LEU A 104 17.93 -18.47 7.94
N GLU A 105 19.13 -18.86 8.38
CA GLU A 105 19.84 -18.24 9.50
C GLU A 105 20.26 -16.84 9.05
N ILE A 106 19.27 -15.94 8.93
CA ILE A 106 19.49 -14.51 8.91
C ILE A 106 20.01 -14.21 10.31
N GLU A 107 21.35 -14.16 10.44
CA GLU A 107 22.05 -13.64 11.61
C GLU A 107 21.26 -12.45 12.12
N SER A 108 20.81 -12.55 13.38
CA SER A 108 19.79 -11.67 13.94
C SER A 108 20.07 -10.24 13.52
N ALA A 109 19.21 -9.68 12.65
CA ALA A 109 19.23 -8.24 12.41
C ALA A 109 19.23 -7.58 13.80
N PRO A 110 20.04 -6.55 14.05
CA PRO A 110 20.21 -6.01 15.39
C PRO A 110 18.91 -5.27 15.78
N PHE A 111 17.88 -6.02 16.20
CA PHE A 111 16.54 -5.53 16.52
C PHE A 111 16.54 -4.52 17.69
N ALA A 112 17.69 -4.38 18.36
CA ALA A 112 17.98 -3.39 19.39
C ALA A 112 19.38 -2.76 19.18
N ALA A 113 19.73 -2.39 17.93
CA ALA A 113 20.93 -1.63 17.62
C ALA A 113 20.98 -0.34 18.45
N LYS A 114 22.09 -0.07 19.13
CA LYS A 114 22.21 1.10 20.02
C LYS A 114 22.58 2.36 19.25
N SER A 115 23.19 2.22 18.08
CA SER A 115 23.64 3.30 17.22
C SER A 115 23.48 2.95 15.73
N PHE A 116 23.47 3.96 14.87
CA PHE A 116 23.44 3.76 13.41
C PHE A 116 24.73 3.11 12.85
N SER A 117 25.84 3.13 13.60
CA SER A 117 27.10 2.49 13.18
C SER A 117 27.00 0.96 13.12
N GLU A 118 26.18 0.36 13.97
CA GLU A 118 25.90 -1.09 14.01
C GLU A 118 25.10 -1.59 12.79
N LEU A 119 24.53 -0.68 11.99
CA LEU A 119 23.66 -1.04 10.85
C LEU A 119 24.40 -1.18 9.51
N GLY A 120 25.73 -1.02 9.50
CA GLY A 120 26.54 -1.13 8.27
C GLY A 120 26.44 0.05 7.31
N LEU A 121 26.06 1.24 7.81
CA LEU A 121 25.97 2.47 7.04
C LEU A 121 27.36 3.14 6.85
N PRO A 122 27.59 3.89 5.76
CA PRO A 122 28.84 4.63 5.55
C PRO A 122 29.11 5.71 6.62
N PRO A 123 30.38 5.93 7.01
CA PRO A 123 30.73 6.99 7.97
C PRO A 123 30.20 8.40 7.60
N PRO A 124 30.28 8.88 6.34
CA PRO A 124 29.74 10.19 5.97
C PRO A 124 28.22 10.33 6.18
N LEU A 125 27.48 9.22 6.13
CA LEU A 125 26.05 9.18 6.37
C LEU A 125 25.74 9.15 7.88
N ILE A 126 26.58 8.48 8.67
CA ILE A 126 26.49 8.47 10.15
C ILE A 126 26.78 9.86 10.72
N GLU A 127 27.87 10.52 10.30
CA GLU A 127 28.19 11.90 10.71
C GLU A 127 27.04 12.89 10.40
N ARG A 128 26.32 12.66 9.29
CA ARG A 128 25.15 13.45 8.94
C ARG A 128 23.97 13.16 9.87
N LEU A 129 23.70 11.89 10.16
CA LEU A 129 22.63 11.49 11.06
C LEU A 129 22.81 12.12 12.44
N GLU A 130 24.02 12.04 13.01
CA GLU A 130 24.36 12.65 14.30
C GLU A 130 24.16 14.18 14.28
N ARG A 131 24.63 14.86 13.22
CA ARG A 131 24.44 16.32 13.04
C ARG A 131 22.96 16.73 12.97
N GLU A 132 22.11 15.86 12.43
CA GLU A 132 20.66 16.08 12.34
C GLU A 132 19.89 15.56 13.58
N GLY A 133 20.60 15.09 14.63
CA GLY A 133 20.06 14.63 15.91
C GLY A 133 19.60 13.17 15.95
N PHE A 134 19.93 12.36 14.94
CA PHE A 134 19.55 10.96 14.84
C PHE A 134 20.62 10.03 15.42
N ASN A 135 20.61 9.85 16.75
CA ASN A 135 21.63 9.07 17.45
C ASN A 135 21.32 7.56 17.52
N VAL A 136 20.04 7.22 17.76
CA VAL A 136 19.58 5.85 17.99
C VAL A 136 18.57 5.47 16.89
N PRO A 137 18.77 4.33 16.19
CA PRO A 137 17.81 3.84 15.19
C PRO A 137 16.54 3.30 15.84
N THR A 138 15.41 3.36 15.14
CA THR A 138 14.17 2.71 15.58
C THR A 138 14.20 1.21 15.27
N ASP A 139 13.39 0.40 15.97
CA ASP A 139 13.27 -1.05 15.74
C ASP A 139 13.11 -1.42 14.25
N VAL A 140 12.23 -0.69 13.54
CA VAL A 140 11.98 -0.91 12.10
C VAL A 140 13.18 -0.51 11.23
N GLN A 141 13.93 0.53 11.59
CA GLN A 141 15.17 0.90 10.90
C GLN A 141 16.23 -0.18 11.09
N SER A 142 16.37 -0.67 12.32
CA SER A 142 17.38 -1.67 12.68
C SER A 142 17.11 -3.05 12.05
N ALA A 143 15.84 -3.39 11.79
CA ALA A 143 15.46 -4.57 11.01
C ALA A 143 15.57 -4.35 9.48
N ALA A 144 15.14 -3.20 8.96
CA ALA A 144 15.06 -2.96 7.52
C ALA A 144 16.39 -2.60 6.85
N ILE A 145 17.20 -1.75 7.48
CA ILE A 145 18.43 -1.22 6.87
C ILE A 145 19.41 -2.36 6.52
N PRO A 146 19.74 -3.30 7.45
CA PRO A 146 20.62 -4.42 7.11
C PRO A 146 19.99 -5.37 6.09
N THR A 147 18.66 -5.54 6.10
CA THR A 147 17.95 -6.39 5.14
C THR A 147 18.09 -5.87 3.70
N ILE A 148 17.93 -4.56 3.51
CA ILE A 148 18.07 -3.91 2.19
C ILE A 148 19.53 -3.87 1.74
N LEU A 149 20.48 -3.61 2.64
CA LEU A 149 21.93 -3.64 2.35
C LEU A 149 22.42 -5.05 1.97
N LYS A 150 21.80 -6.11 2.51
CA LYS A 150 22.02 -7.51 2.09
C LYS A 150 21.43 -7.84 0.72
N ASN A 151 20.89 -6.85 -0.03
CA ASN A 151 20.30 -6.96 -1.37
C ASN A 151 18.98 -7.74 -1.45
N HIS A 152 18.21 -7.85 -0.36
CA HIS A 152 16.87 -8.45 -0.41
C HIS A 152 15.80 -7.44 -0.82
N ASP A 153 14.82 -7.91 -1.60
CA ASP A 153 13.53 -7.21 -1.74
C ASP A 153 12.78 -7.30 -0.40
N ALA A 154 12.07 -6.23 -0.04
CA ALA A 154 11.51 -6.09 1.30
C ALA A 154 10.08 -5.53 1.27
N VAL A 155 9.22 -6.07 2.14
CA VAL A 155 7.94 -5.47 2.52
C VAL A 155 8.09 -4.98 3.95
N ILE A 156 8.26 -3.67 4.15
CA ILE A 156 8.38 -3.05 5.47
C ILE A 156 6.99 -2.76 6.01
N GLN A 157 6.62 -3.45 7.09
CA GLN A 157 5.41 -3.20 7.85
C GLN A 157 5.72 -2.46 9.17
N SER A 158 5.21 -1.25 9.32
CA SER A 158 5.26 -0.53 10.60
C SER A 158 4.30 0.67 10.63
N TYR A 159 3.83 1.06 11.82
CA TYR A 159 2.89 2.18 12.00
C TYR A 159 3.37 3.54 11.45
N THR A 160 2.47 4.51 11.29
CA THR A 160 2.84 5.87 10.82
C THR A 160 3.62 6.62 11.90
N GLY A 161 4.80 7.15 11.55
CA GLY A 161 5.67 7.85 12.50
C GLY A 161 6.67 6.97 13.26
N SER A 162 6.90 5.72 12.83
CA SER A 162 7.94 4.82 13.36
C SER A 162 9.34 5.00 12.75
N GLY A 163 9.51 5.96 11.83
CA GLY A 163 10.79 6.20 11.14
C GLY A 163 11.00 5.44 9.81
N LYS A 164 9.92 4.87 9.23
CA LYS A 164 9.96 4.11 7.96
C LYS A 164 10.70 4.79 6.80
N THR A 165 10.57 6.11 6.64
CA THR A 165 11.21 6.84 5.53
C THR A 165 12.73 6.69 5.57
N LEU A 166 13.36 6.89 6.74
CA LEU A 166 14.80 6.67 6.90
C LEU A 166 15.18 5.19 6.74
N ALA A 167 14.29 4.26 7.11
CA ALA A 167 14.53 2.82 7.01
C ALA A 167 14.79 2.35 5.56
N TYR A 168 14.25 3.04 4.54
CA TYR A 168 14.59 2.81 3.13
C TYR A 168 15.50 3.87 2.51
N VAL A 169 15.46 5.13 2.96
CA VAL A 169 16.32 6.21 2.42
C VAL A 169 17.79 5.97 2.75
N LEU A 170 18.13 5.54 3.97
CA LEU A 170 19.52 5.34 4.39
C LEU A 170 20.26 4.26 3.59
N PRO A 171 19.71 3.05 3.34
CA PRO A 171 20.39 2.07 2.50
C PRO A 171 20.46 2.51 1.03
N ILE A 172 19.52 3.32 0.52
CA ILE A 172 19.63 3.93 -0.81
C ILE A 172 20.81 4.91 -0.85
N LEU A 173 20.90 5.86 0.10
CA LEU A 173 21.99 6.84 0.17
C LEU A 173 23.36 6.22 0.47
N SER A 174 23.39 5.00 1.00
CA SER A 174 24.62 4.22 1.21
C SER A 174 25.25 3.72 -0.11
N GLU A 175 24.44 3.61 -1.17
CA GLU A 175 24.87 3.11 -2.49
C GLU A 175 24.72 4.13 -3.63
N VAL A 176 23.85 5.13 -3.46
CA VAL A 176 23.48 6.12 -4.49
C VAL A 176 23.89 7.53 -4.03
N GLY A 177 24.67 8.21 -4.88
CA GLY A 177 25.06 9.61 -4.64
C GLY A 177 26.35 9.79 -3.83
N PRO A 178 26.54 10.97 -3.20
CA PRO A 178 27.84 11.40 -2.67
C PRO A 178 28.19 10.81 -1.30
N LEU A 179 27.26 10.15 -0.61
CA LEU A 179 27.45 9.62 0.76
C LEU A 179 27.81 8.13 0.80
N LYS A 180 28.11 7.52 -0.35
CA LYS A 180 28.45 6.09 -0.47
C LYS A 180 29.87 5.79 0.03
N ASN A 181 30.08 4.56 0.53
CA ASN A 181 31.39 4.09 1.06
C ASN A 181 32.58 4.37 0.13
N ASN A 182 32.39 4.20 -1.18
CA ASN A 182 33.44 4.37 -2.18
C ASN A 182 33.16 5.56 -3.09
N TYR A 183 33.00 6.77 -2.56
CA TYR A 183 33.00 8.00 -3.39
C TYR A 183 34.43 8.32 -3.86
N SER A 184 34.96 7.46 -4.74
CA SER A 184 36.29 7.61 -5.32
C SER A 184 36.29 8.71 -6.37
N SER A 185 37.36 9.50 -6.45
CA SER A 185 37.55 10.54 -7.47
C SER A 185 37.37 10.04 -8.92
N ALA A 186 37.57 8.74 -9.16
CA ALA A 186 37.33 8.06 -10.44
C ALA A 186 35.88 8.15 -10.96
N ASP A 187 34.87 8.31 -10.09
CA ASP A 187 33.47 8.51 -10.54
C ASP A 187 33.24 9.90 -11.19
N LYS A 188 34.17 10.84 -11.04
CA LYS A 188 34.17 12.11 -11.79
C LYS A 188 34.82 11.98 -13.18
N GLU A 189 35.67 10.97 -13.38
CA GLU A 189 36.46 10.79 -14.60
C GLU A 189 35.84 9.78 -15.58
N THR A 190 35.13 8.76 -15.08
CA THR A 190 34.32 7.93 -15.97
C THR A 190 33.16 8.77 -16.52
N GLY A 191 33.16 9.06 -17.83
CA GLY A 191 32.09 9.77 -18.54
C GLY A 191 30.76 9.00 -18.64
N LYS A 192 30.47 8.17 -17.63
CA LYS A 192 29.27 7.35 -17.52
C LYS A 192 28.08 8.28 -17.33
N LYS A 193 27.12 8.17 -18.24
CA LYS A 193 25.90 8.97 -18.25
C LYS A 193 25.21 8.86 -16.89
N THR A 194 25.00 10.00 -16.22
CA THR A 194 24.30 10.09 -14.94
C THR A 194 22.83 9.70 -15.17
N GLU A 195 22.46 8.49 -14.76
CA GLU A 195 21.11 7.96 -14.89
C GLU A 195 20.44 7.82 -13.52
N ILE A 196 19.11 7.70 -13.50
CA ILE A 196 18.34 7.60 -12.26
C ILE A 196 18.57 6.20 -11.66
N GLU A 197 19.21 6.14 -10.49
CA GLU A 197 19.49 4.89 -9.75
C GLU A 197 18.37 4.52 -8.77
N ALA A 198 17.56 5.49 -8.32
CA ALA A 198 16.45 5.23 -7.39
C ALA A 198 15.17 5.99 -7.76
N VAL A 199 14.03 5.30 -7.71
CA VAL A 199 12.68 5.87 -7.87
C VAL A 199 11.85 5.54 -6.64
N ILE A 200 11.33 6.57 -5.98
CA ILE A 200 10.42 6.46 -4.83
C ILE A 200 9.04 6.97 -5.24
N VAL A 201 8.05 6.10 -5.15
CA VAL A 201 6.65 6.39 -5.48
C VAL A 201 5.85 6.55 -4.19
N ALA A 202 5.07 7.62 -4.09
CA ALA A 202 4.18 7.88 -2.96
C ALA A 202 2.78 8.31 -3.46
N PRO A 203 1.67 7.92 -2.81
CA PRO A 203 0.31 8.15 -3.32
C PRO A 203 -0.06 9.63 -3.41
N SER A 204 0.49 10.47 -2.53
CA SER A 204 0.18 11.90 -2.45
C SER A 204 1.38 12.79 -2.81
N ARG A 205 1.06 14.03 -3.20
CA ARG A 205 2.08 15.04 -3.55
C ARG A 205 2.82 15.51 -2.31
N GLU A 206 2.09 15.55 -1.20
CA GLU A 206 2.52 16.06 0.09
C GLU A 206 3.45 15.06 0.80
N LEU A 207 3.19 13.74 0.73
CA LEU A 207 4.14 12.72 1.15
C LEU A 207 5.40 12.73 0.27
N ALA A 208 5.25 12.85 -1.05
CA ALA A 208 6.41 13.03 -1.94
C ALA A 208 7.21 14.31 -1.61
N MET A 209 6.60 15.37 -1.07
CA MET A 209 7.32 16.56 -0.57
C MET A 209 8.03 16.29 0.76
N GLN A 210 7.46 15.49 1.66
CA GLN A 210 8.13 15.09 2.91
C GLN A 210 9.37 14.25 2.62
N ILE A 211 9.25 13.22 1.78
CA ILE A 211 10.36 12.32 1.42
C ILE A 211 11.51 13.12 0.79
N VAL A 212 11.23 14.03 -0.15
CA VAL A 212 12.26 14.88 -0.78
C VAL A 212 12.97 15.76 0.25
N ARG A 213 12.24 16.35 1.20
CA ARG A 213 12.84 17.16 2.27
C ARG A 213 13.74 16.35 3.19
N GLU A 214 13.37 15.12 3.52
CA GLU A 214 14.20 14.24 4.36
C GLU A 214 15.48 13.84 3.62
N VAL A 215 15.38 13.54 2.32
CA VAL A 215 16.54 13.29 1.46
C VAL A 215 17.43 14.54 1.32
N GLU A 216 16.87 15.73 1.10
CA GLU A 216 17.63 17.00 1.07
C GLU A 216 18.31 17.32 2.41
N LYS A 217 17.64 17.02 3.54
CA LYS A 217 18.17 17.22 4.90
C LYS A 217 19.44 16.40 5.13
N LEU A 218 19.43 15.13 4.71
CA LEU A 218 20.60 14.25 4.77
C LEU A 218 21.67 14.62 3.74
N LEU A 219 21.30 14.99 2.51
CA LEU A 219 22.27 15.33 1.47
C LEU A 219 23.03 16.65 1.72
N GLY A 220 22.44 17.57 2.49
CA GLY A 220 22.99 18.91 2.71
C GLY A 220 22.70 19.89 1.55
N PRO A 221 22.92 21.20 1.76
CA PRO A 221 22.56 22.24 0.80
C PRO A 221 23.33 22.11 -0.53
N GLU A 222 24.59 21.67 -0.49
CA GLU A 222 25.45 21.40 -1.63
C GLU A 222 24.88 20.34 -2.61
N ASN A 223 24.22 19.29 -2.10
CA ASN A 223 23.84 18.12 -2.89
C ASN A 223 22.35 18.03 -3.23
N LYS A 224 21.55 19.08 -2.97
CA LYS A 224 20.09 19.09 -3.21
C LYS A 224 19.67 18.67 -4.63
N ARG A 225 20.53 18.86 -5.63
CA ARG A 225 20.26 18.49 -7.04
C ARG A 225 20.24 16.97 -7.30
N VAL A 226 20.75 16.16 -6.38
CA VAL A 226 20.77 14.69 -6.47
C VAL A 226 19.36 14.11 -6.43
N VAL A 227 18.41 14.77 -5.76
CA VAL A 227 17.00 14.38 -5.67
C VAL A 227 16.11 15.32 -6.48
N GLN A 228 15.13 14.77 -7.20
CA GLN A 228 14.14 15.56 -7.96
C GLN A 228 12.71 15.11 -7.67
N GLN A 229 11.86 16.09 -7.35
CA GLN A 229 10.43 15.88 -7.18
C GLN A 229 9.67 15.87 -8.51
N LEU A 230 8.78 14.88 -8.69
CA LEU A 230 7.83 14.75 -9.80
C LEU A 230 6.39 14.58 -9.28
N VAL A 231 5.68 15.70 -9.07
CA VAL A 231 4.29 15.70 -8.55
C VAL A 231 3.30 16.39 -9.48
N GLY A 232 2.06 15.87 -9.51
CA GLY A 232 0.97 16.48 -10.27
C GLY A 232 0.58 17.90 -9.78
N GLY A 233 -0.16 18.65 -10.60
CA GLY A 233 -0.60 20.01 -10.24
C GLY A 233 0.54 21.01 -10.02
N ALA A 234 1.70 20.74 -10.62
CA ALA A 234 2.80 21.66 -10.87
C ALA A 234 3.16 21.57 -12.36
N ASN A 235 3.72 22.65 -12.91
CA ASN A 235 4.00 22.76 -14.35
C ASN A 235 4.93 21.61 -14.81
N ARG A 236 4.48 20.86 -15.83
CA ARG A 236 5.16 19.66 -16.32
C ARG A 236 6.46 20.01 -17.03
N SER A 237 6.46 21.01 -17.92
CA SER A 237 7.66 21.44 -18.65
C SER A 237 8.80 21.84 -17.71
N ARG A 238 8.49 22.56 -16.62
CA ARG A 238 9.48 22.91 -15.58
C ARG A 238 10.08 21.69 -14.88
N GLN A 239 9.31 20.61 -14.68
CA GLN A 239 9.83 19.36 -14.14
C GLN A 239 10.71 18.61 -15.16
N GLU A 240 10.32 18.60 -16.43
CA GLU A 240 11.15 18.03 -17.52
C GLU A 240 12.46 18.80 -17.73
N GLU A 241 12.43 20.13 -17.63
CA GLU A 241 13.63 21.00 -17.63
C GLU A 241 14.51 20.74 -16.41
N ALA A 242 13.93 20.61 -15.22
CA ALA A 242 14.68 20.30 -14.00
C ALA A 242 15.36 18.93 -14.08
N LEU A 243 14.69 17.90 -14.63
CA LEU A 243 15.31 16.59 -14.90
C LEU A 243 16.53 16.71 -15.84
N LYS A 244 16.40 17.45 -16.96
CA LYS A 244 17.50 17.68 -17.92
C LYS A 244 18.66 18.46 -17.30
N LYS A 245 18.38 19.48 -16.48
CA LYS A 245 19.36 20.40 -15.90
C LYS A 245 20.08 19.79 -14.69
N ASN A 246 19.34 19.16 -13.79
CA ASN A 246 19.87 18.65 -12.53
C ASN A 246 20.49 17.25 -12.67
N LYS A 247 20.04 16.45 -13.66
CA LYS A 247 20.43 15.03 -13.84
C LYS A 247 20.43 14.24 -12.51
N PRO A 248 19.28 14.20 -11.81
CA PRO A 248 19.18 13.61 -10.48
C PRO A 248 19.43 12.10 -10.52
N LEU A 249 20.02 11.58 -9.45
CA LEU A 249 20.16 10.14 -9.23
C LEU A 249 18.91 9.54 -8.56
N ILE A 250 18.17 10.35 -7.80
CA ILE A 250 16.99 9.95 -7.04
C ILE A 250 15.78 10.74 -7.54
N VAL A 251 14.70 10.05 -7.87
CA VAL A 251 13.42 10.65 -8.24
C VAL A 251 12.36 10.26 -7.23
N VAL A 252 11.58 11.24 -6.76
CA VAL A 252 10.48 11.04 -5.81
C VAL A 252 9.21 11.63 -6.39
N GLY A 253 8.10 10.90 -6.41
CA GLY A 253 6.89 11.43 -7.05
C GLY A 253 5.61 10.63 -6.88
N THR A 254 4.53 11.21 -7.41
CA THR A 254 3.20 10.58 -7.49
C THR A 254 3.08 9.70 -8.73
N PRO A 255 2.37 8.55 -8.67
CA PRO A 255 2.25 7.59 -9.77
C PRO A 255 2.00 8.24 -11.14
N GLY A 256 0.89 8.97 -11.31
CA GLY A 256 0.54 9.61 -12.58
C GLY A 256 1.59 10.55 -13.14
N ARG A 257 2.29 11.35 -12.31
CA ARG A 257 3.33 12.25 -12.83
C ARG A 257 4.62 11.51 -13.22
N ILE A 258 4.98 10.44 -12.51
CA ILE A 258 6.09 9.57 -12.92
C ILE A 258 5.73 8.86 -14.24
N ALA A 259 4.53 8.29 -14.33
CA ALA A 259 4.01 7.61 -15.51
C ALA A 259 3.90 8.56 -16.73
N GLU A 260 3.40 9.79 -16.57
CA GLU A 260 3.33 10.84 -17.60
C GLU A 260 4.71 11.15 -18.21
N ILE A 261 5.72 11.38 -17.37
CA ILE A 261 7.07 11.80 -17.84
C ILE A 261 7.86 10.58 -18.38
N SER A 262 7.61 9.39 -17.85
CA SER A 262 8.09 8.12 -18.40
C SER A 262 7.49 7.87 -19.80
N ALA A 263 6.17 8.04 -19.97
CA ALA A 263 5.49 7.90 -21.26
C ALA A 263 6.01 8.88 -22.33
N ALA A 264 6.44 10.07 -21.91
CA ALA A 264 7.03 11.08 -22.79
C ALA A 264 8.50 10.80 -23.19
N GLY A 265 9.09 9.70 -22.73
CA GLY A 265 10.50 9.35 -22.95
C GLY A 265 11.47 10.36 -22.32
N LYS A 266 11.05 11.08 -21.27
CA LYS A 266 11.90 12.06 -20.57
C LYS A 266 12.49 11.51 -19.28
N LEU A 267 11.83 10.53 -18.65
CA LEU A 267 12.33 9.85 -17.47
C LEU A 267 13.11 8.59 -17.85
N HIS A 268 14.44 8.65 -17.73
CA HIS A 268 15.34 7.54 -18.09
C HIS A 268 15.64 6.69 -16.84
N THR A 269 14.95 5.56 -16.69
CA THR A 269 14.97 4.73 -15.47
C THR A 269 15.44 3.30 -15.71
N HIS A 270 16.06 3.00 -16.84
CA HIS A 270 16.54 1.65 -17.17
C HIS A 270 17.67 1.18 -16.24
N GLY A 271 18.57 2.09 -15.84
CA GLY A 271 19.61 1.86 -14.84
C GLY A 271 19.14 1.90 -13.37
N CYS A 272 17.83 1.96 -13.11
CA CYS A 272 17.30 2.09 -11.75
C CYS A 272 17.49 0.80 -10.93
N ARG A 273 18.19 0.93 -9.81
CA ARG A 273 18.58 -0.14 -8.88
C ARG A 273 17.62 -0.27 -7.70
N PHE A 274 16.90 0.80 -7.35
CA PHE A 274 15.93 0.82 -6.25
C PHE A 274 14.57 1.34 -6.71
N LEU A 275 13.52 0.53 -6.56
CA LEU A 275 12.13 0.96 -6.68
C LEU A 275 11.46 0.88 -5.31
N VAL A 276 11.13 2.03 -4.73
CA VAL A 276 10.37 2.13 -3.47
C VAL A 276 8.92 2.46 -3.75
N LEU A 277 8.00 1.74 -3.12
CA LEU A 277 6.56 1.98 -3.13
C LEU A 277 6.11 2.27 -1.69
N ASP A 278 6.01 3.56 -1.35
CA ASP A 278 5.60 4.01 -0.01
C ASP A 278 4.07 4.17 0.08
N GLU A 279 3.50 3.81 1.23
CA GLU A 279 2.05 3.59 1.43
C GLU A 279 1.44 2.69 0.33
N VAL A 280 2.04 1.51 0.12
CA VAL A 280 1.69 0.59 -1.00
C VAL A 280 0.24 0.08 -0.97
N ASP A 281 -0.40 0.03 0.20
CA ASP A 281 -1.82 -0.25 0.35
C ASP A 281 -2.72 0.83 -0.29
N GLU A 282 -2.30 2.09 -0.27
CA GLU A 282 -2.98 3.18 -0.99
C GLU A 282 -2.60 3.21 -2.49
N LEU A 283 -1.33 2.91 -2.84
CA LEU A 283 -0.88 2.78 -4.23
C LEU A 283 -1.58 1.64 -4.99
N LEU A 284 -2.12 0.64 -4.29
CA LEU A 284 -2.91 -0.44 -4.84
C LEU A 284 -4.38 -0.07 -5.12
N SER A 285 -4.81 1.14 -4.78
CA SER A 285 -6.15 1.62 -5.13
C SER A 285 -6.36 1.71 -6.64
N PHE A 286 -7.62 1.54 -7.09
CA PHE A 286 -7.98 1.49 -8.50
C PHE A 286 -7.48 2.71 -9.30
N ASN A 287 -7.44 3.89 -8.66
CA ASN A 287 -7.02 5.16 -9.26
C ASN A 287 -5.58 5.16 -9.78
N PHE A 288 -4.68 4.35 -9.20
CA PHE A 288 -3.25 4.32 -9.56
C PHE A 288 -2.85 3.06 -10.33
N HIS A 289 -3.79 2.15 -10.61
CA HIS A 289 -3.48 0.82 -11.14
C HIS A 289 -2.69 0.86 -12.47
N GLN A 290 -3.12 1.70 -13.42
CA GLN A 290 -2.45 1.86 -14.72
C GLN A 290 -1.06 2.52 -14.58
N ASP A 291 -0.96 3.54 -13.73
CA ASP A 291 0.29 4.27 -13.49
C ASP A 291 1.35 3.37 -12.85
N ILE A 292 0.96 2.61 -11.82
CA ILE A 292 1.84 1.67 -11.12
C ILE A 292 2.27 0.53 -12.05
N HIS A 293 1.36 -0.02 -12.85
CA HIS A 293 1.73 -1.02 -13.87
C HIS A 293 2.81 -0.47 -14.81
N ARG A 294 2.61 0.74 -15.35
CA ARG A 294 3.57 1.39 -16.24
C ARG A 294 4.93 1.58 -15.57
N ILE A 295 4.95 2.08 -14.33
CA ILE A 295 6.18 2.27 -13.54
C ILE A 295 6.92 0.94 -13.37
N LEU A 296 6.20 -0.13 -13.03
CA LEU A 296 6.76 -1.49 -12.83
C LEU A 296 7.27 -2.16 -14.11
N GLU A 297 6.90 -1.66 -15.29
CA GLU A 297 7.44 -2.07 -16.59
C GLU A 297 8.68 -1.27 -17.00
N HIS A 298 8.74 0.04 -16.68
CA HIS A 298 9.75 0.95 -17.22
C HIS A 298 10.91 1.26 -16.25
N VAL A 299 10.73 1.08 -14.94
CA VAL A 299 11.74 1.39 -13.92
C VAL A 299 12.56 0.15 -13.58
N GLY A 300 13.82 0.11 -14.05
CA GLY A 300 14.78 -0.97 -13.79
C GLY A 300 14.40 -2.33 -14.38
N ARG A 301 15.38 -3.21 -14.56
CA ARG A 301 15.12 -4.62 -14.96
C ARG A 301 14.75 -5.43 -13.71
N ARG A 302 13.69 -6.25 -13.78
CA ARG A 302 13.34 -7.19 -12.70
C ARG A 302 14.32 -8.36 -12.68
N SER A 303 14.76 -8.79 -11.50
CA SER A 303 15.50 -10.06 -11.39
C SER A 303 14.64 -11.22 -11.89
N GLY A 304 15.25 -12.12 -12.67
CA GLY A 304 14.61 -13.33 -13.18
C GLY A 304 13.57 -13.16 -14.29
N ALA A 305 13.29 -11.94 -14.79
CA ALA A 305 12.24 -11.72 -15.80
C ALA A 305 12.60 -12.14 -17.24
N ASP A 306 13.61 -13.00 -17.41
CA ASP A 306 14.07 -13.45 -18.72
C ASP A 306 14.51 -14.93 -18.70
N PRO A 307 13.59 -15.88 -18.96
CA PRO A 307 13.91 -17.31 -19.00
C PRO A 307 14.62 -17.76 -20.29
N GLN A 308 14.70 -16.91 -21.33
CA GLN A 308 15.16 -17.28 -22.67
C GLN A 308 16.17 -16.31 -23.32
N GLY A 309 16.46 -15.17 -22.70
CA GLY A 309 17.44 -14.19 -23.18
C GLY A 309 18.87 -14.70 -23.10
N GLN A 310 19.60 -14.57 -24.21
CA GLN A 310 21.02 -14.93 -24.30
C GLN A 310 21.87 -14.22 -23.24
N LYS A 311 22.81 -14.97 -22.64
CA LYS A 311 23.88 -14.43 -21.80
C LYS A 311 24.87 -13.60 -22.63
N ASN A 312 24.50 -12.39 -23.05
CA ASN A 312 25.46 -11.43 -23.60
C ASN A 312 26.37 -10.92 -22.46
N SER A 313 27.49 -11.61 -22.31
CA SER A 313 28.36 -11.62 -21.12
C SER A 313 29.30 -10.40 -20.99
N LEU A 314 28.85 -9.20 -21.35
CA LEU A 314 29.68 -7.99 -21.36
C LEU A 314 29.13 -6.80 -20.56
N VAL A 315 27.86 -6.82 -20.16
CA VAL A 315 27.29 -5.82 -19.24
C VAL A 315 26.60 -6.54 -18.09
N ARG A 316 27.18 -6.42 -16.89
CA ARG A 316 26.61 -6.95 -15.64
C ARG A 316 25.49 -6.01 -15.18
N TRP A 317 24.34 -6.07 -15.85
CA TRP A 317 23.14 -5.33 -15.46
C TRP A 317 22.78 -5.70 -14.02
N VAL A 318 22.64 -4.69 -13.16
CA VAL A 318 22.24 -4.87 -11.76
C VAL A 318 20.71 -4.93 -11.72
N ASP A 319 20.17 -6.03 -11.22
CA ASP A 319 18.72 -6.17 -11.06
C ASP A 319 18.18 -5.15 -10.07
N ARG A 320 16.97 -4.64 -10.33
CA ARG A 320 16.31 -3.69 -9.45
C ARG A 320 15.85 -4.39 -8.17
N ARG A 321 16.03 -3.71 -7.04
CA ARG A 321 15.46 -4.09 -5.75
C ARG A 321 14.13 -3.40 -5.55
N THR A 322 13.13 -4.15 -5.10
CA THR A 322 11.77 -3.66 -4.85
C THR A 322 11.53 -3.57 -3.35
N ILE A 323 11.28 -2.35 -2.86
CA ILE A 323 11.00 -2.07 -1.45
C ILE A 323 9.57 -1.55 -1.35
N MET A 324 8.70 -2.33 -0.72
CA MET A 324 7.33 -1.93 -0.39
C MET A 324 7.26 -1.45 1.05
N VAL A 325 6.50 -0.40 1.32
CA VAL A 325 6.40 0.19 2.66
C VAL A 325 4.94 0.48 2.97
N SER A 326 4.45 0.04 4.12
CA SER A 326 3.08 0.35 4.57
C SER A 326 2.92 0.25 6.10
N ALA A 327 1.83 0.82 6.61
CA ALA A 327 1.31 0.49 7.93
C ALA A 327 0.67 -0.90 7.99
N THR A 328 0.04 -1.34 6.90
CA THR A 328 -0.73 -2.59 6.86
C THR A 328 -0.32 -3.48 5.69
N VAL A 329 -0.34 -4.80 5.90
CA VAL A 329 -0.01 -5.77 4.84
C VAL A 329 -1.24 -6.67 4.58
N PRO A 330 -2.32 -6.12 3.98
CA PRO A 330 -3.46 -6.91 3.54
C PRO A 330 -3.05 -7.85 2.40
N PHE A 331 -3.90 -8.83 2.09
CA PHE A 331 -3.65 -9.82 1.03
C PHE A 331 -3.35 -9.18 -0.34
N SER A 332 -3.90 -8.01 -0.64
CA SER A 332 -3.58 -7.23 -1.84
C SER A 332 -2.10 -6.83 -1.91
N VAL A 333 -1.52 -6.38 -0.78
CA VAL A 333 -0.07 -6.06 -0.66
C VAL A 333 0.77 -7.33 -0.75
N VAL A 334 0.39 -8.42 -0.06
CA VAL A 334 1.11 -9.71 -0.16
C VAL A 334 1.14 -10.22 -1.61
N ARG A 335 0.01 -10.14 -2.32
CA ARG A 335 -0.10 -10.55 -3.73
C ARG A 335 0.70 -9.63 -4.65
N ALA A 336 0.70 -8.32 -4.40
CA ALA A 336 1.51 -7.35 -5.15
C ALA A 336 3.01 -7.63 -4.97
N ALA A 337 3.46 -7.80 -3.72
CA ALA A 337 4.86 -8.13 -3.41
C ALA A 337 5.31 -9.39 -4.15
N ARG A 338 4.56 -10.50 -4.06
CA ARG A 338 4.85 -11.75 -4.78
C ARG A 338 4.86 -11.62 -6.31
N SER A 339 4.25 -10.58 -6.87
CA SER A 339 4.18 -10.34 -8.32
C SER A 339 5.22 -9.34 -8.82
N TRP A 340 5.69 -8.44 -7.95
CA TRP A 340 6.50 -7.27 -8.33
C TRP A 340 7.95 -7.38 -7.84
N ALA A 341 8.19 -8.16 -6.79
CA ALA A 341 9.47 -8.39 -6.12
C ALA A 341 9.96 -9.85 -6.29
N CYS A 342 11.25 -10.09 -6.05
CA CYS A 342 11.87 -11.41 -6.06
C CYS A 342 12.14 -11.91 -4.62
N ASP A 343 11.59 -13.07 -4.25
CA ASP A 343 11.67 -13.70 -2.92
C ASP A 343 11.59 -12.71 -1.73
N PRO A 344 10.58 -11.82 -1.67
CA PRO A 344 10.57 -10.69 -0.73
C PRO A 344 10.51 -11.13 0.74
N LEU A 345 11.20 -10.37 1.59
CA LEU A 345 11.15 -10.55 3.05
C LEU A 345 10.16 -9.55 3.68
N LEU A 346 9.23 -10.03 4.50
CA LEU A 346 8.42 -9.19 5.38
C LEU A 346 9.28 -8.74 6.56
N VAL A 347 9.54 -7.44 6.61
CA VAL A 347 10.29 -6.78 7.69
C VAL A 347 9.32 -6.08 8.63
N GLN A 348 9.39 -6.47 9.90
CA GLN A 348 8.65 -5.90 11.02
C GLN A 348 9.64 -5.47 12.08
N ALA A 349 9.20 -4.65 13.05
CA ALA A 349 10.06 -4.11 14.11
C ALA A 349 10.88 -5.18 14.88
N LYS A 350 10.35 -6.39 15.04
CA LYS A 350 10.95 -7.46 15.86
C LYS A 350 11.14 -8.79 15.10
N SER A 351 10.96 -8.78 13.78
CA SER A 351 10.93 -10.00 12.97
C SER A 351 11.22 -9.71 11.50
N VAL A 352 12.03 -10.58 10.87
CA VAL A 352 12.20 -10.61 9.41
C VAL A 352 11.84 -12.03 8.95
N ILE A 353 10.85 -12.15 8.06
CA ILE A 353 10.23 -13.42 7.70
C ILE A 353 10.07 -13.51 6.18
N PRO A 354 10.42 -14.62 5.50
CA PRO A 354 10.14 -14.79 4.08
C PRO A 354 8.64 -14.71 3.79
N LEU A 355 8.23 -13.85 2.85
CA LEU A 355 6.81 -13.60 2.55
C LEU A 355 6.10 -14.84 1.99
N GLU A 356 6.84 -15.84 1.48
CA GLU A 356 6.30 -17.14 1.08
C GLU A 356 5.68 -17.94 2.24
N SER A 357 6.23 -17.83 3.45
CA SER A 357 5.76 -18.58 4.63
C SER A 357 4.38 -18.15 5.12
N LEU A 358 3.90 -16.98 4.69
CA LEU A 358 2.53 -16.51 4.90
C LEU A 358 1.59 -17.26 3.95
N ALA A 359 1.20 -18.47 4.31
CA ALA A 359 0.33 -19.30 3.49
C ALA A 359 -0.91 -18.51 3.03
N PRO A 360 -1.22 -18.45 1.72
CA PRO A 360 -2.50 -17.90 1.28
C PRO A 360 -3.59 -18.86 1.75
N GLY A 361 -4.56 -18.37 2.53
CA GLY A 361 -5.67 -19.18 3.02
C GLY A 361 -6.36 -19.91 1.87
N THR A 362 -6.34 -21.25 1.91
CA THR A 362 -6.93 -22.09 0.87
C THR A 362 -8.44 -21.98 0.90
N VAL A 363 -9.00 -21.21 -0.03
CA VAL A 363 -10.45 -21.19 -0.29
C VAL A 363 -10.85 -22.52 -0.95
N ASN A 364 -10.98 -23.56 -0.14
CA ASN A 364 -11.49 -24.87 -0.55
C ASN A 364 -13.00 -24.76 -0.82
N LEU A 365 -13.35 -24.49 -2.08
CA LEU A 365 -14.73 -24.36 -2.59
C LEU A 365 -15.52 -25.70 -2.65
N SER A 366 -15.20 -26.68 -1.79
CA SER A 366 -15.75 -28.03 -1.88
C SER A 366 -15.85 -28.78 -0.53
N ARG A 367 -16.58 -28.20 0.44
CA ARG A 367 -17.47 -28.93 1.41
C ARG A 367 -18.12 -27.97 2.41
N PRO A 368 -19.42 -28.14 2.75
CA PRO A 368 -20.01 -27.50 3.92
C PRO A 368 -19.75 -28.36 5.17
N SER A 369 -18.90 -27.89 6.08
CA SER A 369 -18.79 -28.44 7.45
C SER A 369 -18.26 -27.38 8.42
N SER A 370 -18.75 -27.44 9.65
CA SER A 370 -18.51 -26.57 10.79
C SER A 370 -17.03 -26.32 11.19
N SER A 371 -16.83 -25.21 11.92
CA SER A 371 -15.63 -24.77 12.65
C SER A 371 -14.49 -24.08 11.87
N SER A 372 -14.61 -22.76 11.70
CA SER A 372 -13.57 -21.87 11.15
C SER A 372 -13.02 -20.92 12.22
N ASN A 373 -12.01 -21.38 12.97
CA ASN A 373 -11.32 -20.57 14.01
C ASN A 373 -9.83 -20.30 13.70
N SER A 374 -9.34 -20.70 12.52
CA SER A 374 -7.92 -20.63 12.13
C SER A 374 -7.53 -19.38 11.35
N ASP A 375 -8.38 -18.87 10.46
CA ASP A 375 -8.04 -17.78 9.53
C ASP A 375 -8.00 -16.39 10.18
N SER A 376 -8.65 -16.22 11.33
CA SER A 376 -8.68 -14.96 12.08
C SER A 376 -7.30 -14.58 12.63
N ASN A 377 -6.59 -15.53 13.25
CA ASN A 377 -5.36 -15.26 14.02
C ASN A 377 -4.25 -14.60 13.19
N LEU A 378 -4.04 -15.00 11.94
CA LEU A 378 -3.00 -14.43 11.08
C LEU A 378 -3.30 -12.97 10.69
N GLN A 379 -4.57 -12.61 10.46
CA GLN A 379 -4.95 -11.22 10.23
C GLN A 379 -4.85 -10.37 11.50
N HIS A 380 -5.12 -10.94 12.68
CA HIS A 380 -5.10 -10.21 13.95
C HIS A 380 -3.67 -9.86 14.39
N GLN A 381 -2.66 -10.70 14.11
CA GLN A 381 -1.26 -10.37 14.41
C GLN A 381 -0.71 -9.25 13.51
N ALA A 382 -1.11 -9.22 12.23
CA ALA A 382 -0.64 -8.20 11.29
C ALA A 382 -1.18 -6.79 11.62
N THR A 383 -2.37 -6.66 12.19
CA THR A 383 -2.98 -5.37 12.54
C THR A 383 -2.45 -4.77 13.84
N VAL A 384 -2.15 -5.58 14.87
CA VAL A 384 -1.53 -5.11 16.13
C VAL A 384 -0.26 -4.31 15.84
N GLN A 385 0.57 -4.77 14.91
CA GLN A 385 1.84 -4.12 14.55
C GLN A 385 1.68 -2.82 13.72
N SER A 386 0.46 -2.48 13.30
CA SER A 386 0.15 -1.24 12.57
C SER A 386 -0.18 -0.05 13.48
N LEU A 387 -0.24 -0.27 14.80
CA LEU A 387 -0.46 0.75 15.82
C LEU A 387 0.85 1.10 16.57
N PRO A 388 1.05 2.37 17.00
CA PRO A 388 2.08 2.71 17.97
C PRO A 388 1.84 2.01 19.33
N PRO A 389 2.87 1.51 20.02
CA PRO A 389 2.72 0.61 21.17
C PRO A 389 2.25 1.30 22.47
N ALA A 390 2.34 2.64 22.55
CA ALA A 390 2.04 3.42 23.75
C ALA A 390 0.66 4.10 23.73
N LEU A 391 -0.25 3.65 22.85
CA LEU A 391 -1.59 4.22 22.72
C LEU A 391 -2.57 3.67 23.76
N LYS A 392 -3.39 4.58 24.30
CA LYS A 392 -4.60 4.24 25.05
C LYS A 392 -5.81 4.38 24.15
N HIS A 393 -6.67 3.37 24.13
CA HIS A 393 -7.88 3.35 23.30
C HIS A 393 -9.12 3.30 24.20
N TYR A 394 -10.15 4.07 23.85
CA TYR A 394 -11.43 4.10 24.56
C TYR A 394 -12.60 4.24 23.58
N TYR A 395 -13.81 3.86 23.99
CA TYR A 395 -15.04 4.28 23.31
C TYR A 395 -16.06 4.89 24.27
N CYS A 396 -16.77 5.90 23.80
CA CYS A 396 -17.81 6.61 24.55
C CYS A 396 -19.13 6.51 23.78
N VAL A 397 -20.16 6.01 24.46
CA VAL A 397 -21.50 5.87 23.88
C VAL A 397 -22.28 7.17 24.09
N THR A 398 -22.81 7.73 23.01
CA THR A 398 -23.59 8.98 23.04
C THR A 398 -24.58 9.01 21.88
N ARG A 399 -25.72 9.70 22.04
CA ARG A 399 -26.65 9.94 20.92
C ARG A 399 -26.03 10.89 19.89
N LEU A 400 -26.40 10.74 18.62
CA LEU A 400 -25.87 11.50 17.46
C LEU A 400 -25.78 13.02 17.73
N GLN A 401 -26.87 13.61 18.20
CA GLN A 401 -27.00 15.05 18.49
C GLN A 401 -25.99 15.59 19.52
N HIS A 402 -25.44 14.73 20.37
CA HIS A 402 -24.50 15.10 21.43
C HIS A 402 -23.03 14.80 21.08
N LYS A 403 -22.73 14.13 19.95
CA LYS A 403 -21.35 13.74 19.57
C LYS A 403 -20.34 14.89 19.65
N VAL A 404 -20.70 16.09 19.17
CA VAL A 404 -19.81 17.27 19.18
C VAL A 404 -19.59 17.81 20.60
N ASP A 405 -20.59 17.76 21.48
CA ASP A 405 -20.40 18.16 22.89
C ASP A 405 -19.60 17.09 23.67
N THR A 406 -19.81 15.81 23.38
CA THR A 406 -18.98 14.72 23.93
C THR A 406 -17.52 14.83 23.47
N LEU A 407 -17.24 15.27 22.23
CA LEU A 407 -15.90 15.65 21.80
C LEU A 407 -15.35 16.80 22.66
N ARG A 408 -16.10 17.89 22.87
CA ARG A 408 -15.68 18.99 23.76
C ARG A 408 -15.36 18.47 25.17
N ARG A 409 -16.26 17.68 25.79
CA ARG A 409 -16.04 17.05 27.12
C ARG A 409 -14.75 16.23 27.15
N CYS A 410 -14.55 15.37 26.16
CA CYS A 410 -13.35 14.54 26.00
C CYS A 410 -12.06 15.38 25.95
N VAL A 411 -12.04 16.46 25.16
CA VAL A 411 -10.88 17.34 25.00
C VAL A 411 -10.50 18.07 26.30
N HIS A 412 -11.49 18.50 27.09
CA HIS A 412 -11.21 19.06 28.43
C HIS A 412 -10.79 17.98 29.43
N ALA A 413 -11.48 16.84 29.47
CA ALA A 413 -11.23 15.78 30.45
C ALA A 413 -9.86 15.11 30.31
N LEU A 414 -9.31 15.09 29.09
CA LEU A 414 -7.95 14.61 28.82
C LEU A 414 -6.90 15.74 28.78
N ASN A 415 -7.30 16.99 29.04
CA ASN A 415 -6.47 18.20 28.96
C ASN A 415 -5.65 18.32 27.65
N ALA A 416 -6.18 17.82 26.53
CA ALA A 416 -5.47 17.74 25.26
C ALA A 416 -5.28 19.14 24.64
N GLN A 417 -4.07 19.47 24.21
CA GLN A 417 -3.73 20.77 23.61
C GLN A 417 -3.83 20.73 22.08
N SER A 418 -3.63 19.55 21.50
CA SER A 418 -3.70 19.28 20.08
C SER A 418 -4.61 18.07 19.83
N VAL A 419 -5.67 18.27 19.05
CA VAL A 419 -6.73 17.28 18.85
C VAL A 419 -7.06 17.15 17.37
N ILE A 420 -7.13 15.91 16.87
CA ILE A 420 -7.63 15.62 15.52
C ILE A 420 -8.93 14.84 15.64
N ALA A 421 -10.01 15.41 15.12
CA ALA A 421 -11.34 14.80 15.12
C ALA A 421 -11.70 14.31 13.70
N PHE A 422 -11.98 13.01 13.57
CA PHE A 422 -12.29 12.37 12.30
C PHE A 422 -13.79 12.19 12.07
N MET A 423 -14.26 12.66 10.91
CA MET A 423 -15.62 12.49 10.41
C MET A 423 -15.60 11.95 8.97
N ASN A 424 -16.64 11.21 8.59
CA ASN A 424 -16.70 10.55 7.29
C ASN A 424 -17.28 11.47 6.19
N HIS A 425 -18.16 12.42 6.56
CA HIS A 425 -18.91 13.24 5.61
C HIS A 425 -18.49 14.72 5.59
N THR A 426 -17.94 15.19 4.46
CA THR A 426 -17.42 16.57 4.28
C THR A 426 -18.41 17.67 4.65
N ARG A 427 -19.69 17.54 4.30
CA ARG A 427 -20.72 18.55 4.63
C ARG A 427 -20.89 18.78 6.14
N GLN A 428 -20.62 17.78 6.97
CA GLN A 428 -20.83 17.84 8.42
C GLN A 428 -19.61 18.41 9.18
N LEU A 429 -18.46 18.59 8.52
CA LEU A 429 -17.26 19.19 9.14
C LEU A 429 -17.53 20.63 9.57
N LYS A 430 -18.12 21.45 8.68
CA LYS A 430 -18.50 22.84 8.96
C LYS A 430 -19.45 22.95 10.14
N ASP A 431 -20.48 22.11 10.18
CA ASP A 431 -21.45 22.07 11.28
C ASP A 431 -20.78 21.70 12.61
N ALA A 432 -19.82 20.77 12.59
CA ALA A 432 -19.08 20.37 13.79
C ALA A 432 -18.14 21.49 14.27
N VAL A 433 -17.40 22.15 13.36
CA VAL A 433 -16.54 23.30 13.68
C VAL A 433 -17.36 24.44 14.27
N PHE A 434 -18.45 24.85 13.61
CA PHE A 434 -19.33 25.92 14.10
C PHE A 434 -19.90 25.60 15.50
N LYS A 435 -20.31 24.35 15.75
CA LYS A 435 -20.81 23.89 17.06
C LYS A 435 -19.73 23.86 18.16
N LEU A 436 -18.45 23.72 17.79
CA LEU A 436 -17.29 23.82 18.70
C LEU A 436 -16.94 25.29 18.98
N GLU A 437 -16.87 26.12 17.95
CA GLU A 437 -16.57 27.56 18.05
C GLU A 437 -17.63 28.28 18.90
N ALA A 438 -18.92 27.99 18.69
CA ALA A 438 -20.03 28.50 19.50
C ALA A 438 -19.98 28.05 20.98
N ARG A 439 -19.10 27.10 21.33
CA ARG A 439 -18.80 26.65 22.71
C ARG A 439 -17.42 27.09 23.19
N GLY A 440 -16.79 28.07 22.53
CA GLY A 440 -15.48 28.63 22.89
C GLY A 440 -14.28 27.78 22.51
N MET A 441 -14.44 26.73 21.70
CA MET A 441 -13.32 25.89 21.25
C MET A 441 -12.73 26.41 19.94
N LYS A 442 -11.42 26.69 19.93
CA LYS A 442 -10.69 27.04 18.71
C LYS A 442 -10.59 25.82 17.77
N ALA A 443 -11.47 25.75 16.78
CA ALA A 443 -11.56 24.64 15.84
C ALA A 443 -11.29 25.10 14.40
N SER A 444 -10.98 24.17 13.49
CA SER A 444 -10.91 24.42 12.04
C SER A 444 -11.10 23.12 11.26
N GLU A 445 -11.58 23.22 10.03
CA GLU A 445 -11.77 22.06 9.15
C GLU A 445 -10.58 21.81 8.20
N LEU A 446 -10.37 20.55 7.82
CA LEU A 446 -9.38 20.15 6.81
C LEU A 446 -9.96 19.05 5.91
N HIS A 447 -10.23 19.40 4.64
CA HIS A 447 -10.89 18.52 3.66
C HIS A 447 -10.29 18.66 2.24
N GLY A 448 -10.79 17.85 1.29
CA GLY A 448 -10.30 17.70 -0.09
C GLY A 448 -10.48 18.91 -1.02
N ASP A 449 -11.38 19.82 -0.69
CA ASP A 449 -11.74 20.96 -1.57
C ASP A 449 -10.93 22.23 -1.26
N LEU A 450 -10.23 22.27 -0.12
CA LEU A 450 -9.33 23.38 0.23
C LEU A 450 -8.18 23.50 -0.78
N GLY A 451 -7.81 24.73 -1.14
CA GLY A 451 -6.60 24.99 -1.92
C GLY A 451 -5.32 24.61 -1.16
N LYS A 452 -4.22 24.35 -1.90
CA LYS A 452 -2.89 24.05 -1.31
C LYS A 452 -2.47 25.07 -0.25
N LEU A 453 -2.70 26.36 -0.52
CA LEU A 453 -2.43 27.46 0.41
C LEU A 453 -3.30 27.37 1.67
N GLY A 454 -4.62 27.17 1.52
CA GLY A 454 -5.55 27.03 2.65
C GLY A 454 -5.15 25.90 3.61
N ARG A 455 -4.84 24.71 3.06
CA ARG A 455 -4.32 23.59 3.87
C ARG A 455 -3.04 23.95 4.61
N SER A 456 -2.08 24.57 3.92
CA SER A 456 -0.80 24.95 4.51
C SER A 456 -0.98 25.95 5.65
N THR A 457 -1.87 26.93 5.49
CA THR A 457 -2.21 27.90 6.54
C THR A 457 -2.85 27.22 7.74
N ILE A 458 -3.86 26.37 7.55
CA ILE A 458 -4.56 25.69 8.66
C ILE A 458 -3.60 24.74 9.40
N LEU A 459 -2.76 23.99 8.70
CA LEU A 459 -1.75 23.13 9.32
C LEU A 459 -0.69 23.93 10.09
N LYS A 460 -0.31 25.13 9.64
CA LYS A 460 0.56 26.03 10.42
C LYS A 460 -0.13 26.52 11.69
N LYS A 461 -1.40 26.93 11.62
CA LYS A 461 -2.20 27.37 12.77
C LYS A 461 -2.42 26.26 13.80
N PHE A 462 -2.58 25.02 13.35
CA PHE A 462 -2.66 23.86 14.23
C PHE A 462 -1.30 23.55 14.88
N LYS A 463 -0.20 23.62 14.12
CA LYS A 463 1.17 23.47 14.66
C LYS A 463 1.57 24.55 15.67
N SER A 464 1.04 25.77 15.56
CA SER A 464 1.31 26.86 16.51
C SER A 464 0.37 26.87 17.73
N GLY A 465 -0.59 25.94 17.83
CA GLY A 465 -1.60 25.94 18.88
C GLY A 465 -2.67 27.04 18.77
N GLU A 466 -2.72 27.79 17.65
CA GLU A 466 -3.79 28.74 17.38
C GLU A 466 -5.13 28.01 17.19
N VAL A 467 -5.09 26.85 16.53
CA VAL A 467 -6.21 25.90 16.45
C VAL A 467 -5.94 24.75 17.43
N ARG A 468 -6.92 24.46 18.30
CA ARG A 468 -6.85 23.35 19.28
C ARG A 468 -7.44 22.05 18.72
N VAL A 469 -8.50 22.16 17.92
CA VAL A 469 -9.24 21.01 17.36
C VAL A 469 -9.28 21.08 15.83
N LEU A 470 -8.62 20.15 15.16
CA LEU A 470 -8.64 20.00 13.72
C LEU A 470 -9.68 18.94 13.32
N VAL A 471 -10.78 19.33 12.70
CA VAL A 471 -11.83 18.42 12.22
C VAL A 471 -11.54 18.04 10.77
N THR A 472 -11.40 16.76 10.47
CA THR A 472 -10.94 16.29 9.15
C THR A 472 -11.64 15.00 8.71
N ASN A 473 -11.52 14.67 7.42
CA ASN A 473 -11.89 13.36 6.90
C ASN A 473 -10.65 12.50 6.63
N GLU A 474 -10.86 11.20 6.42
CA GLU A 474 -9.76 10.24 6.26
C GLU A 474 -8.84 10.57 5.08
N LEU A 475 -9.43 10.97 3.95
CA LEU A 475 -8.69 11.29 2.72
C LEU A 475 -7.81 12.53 2.86
N ALA A 476 -8.25 13.55 3.61
CA ALA A 476 -7.44 14.74 3.85
C ALA A 476 -6.36 14.51 4.91
N ALA A 477 -6.49 13.52 5.80
CA ALA A 477 -5.42 13.18 6.75
C ALA A 477 -4.35 12.24 6.19
N ARG A 478 -4.66 11.51 5.11
CA ARG A 478 -3.69 10.74 4.32
C ARG A 478 -2.78 11.70 3.53
N GLY A 479 -1.50 11.36 3.41
CA GLY A 479 -0.51 12.14 2.68
C GLY A 479 -0.13 13.54 3.20
N LEU A 480 -0.99 14.22 3.96
CA LEU A 480 -0.64 15.49 4.58
C LEU A 480 0.32 15.30 5.76
N ASP A 481 1.19 16.29 5.93
CA ASP A 481 1.99 16.53 7.14
C ASP A 481 1.11 17.02 8.29
N VAL A 482 0.10 16.21 8.63
CA VAL A 482 -0.73 16.40 9.81
C VAL A 482 0.20 16.20 11.01
N PRO A 483 0.41 17.24 11.84
CA PRO A 483 1.31 17.13 12.98
C PRO A 483 0.81 16.06 13.95
N GLU A 484 1.74 15.60 14.76
CA GLU A 484 1.39 14.79 15.91
C GLU A 484 0.41 15.55 16.83
N CYS A 485 -0.54 14.81 17.40
CA CYS A 485 -1.51 15.34 18.35
C CYS A 485 -1.56 14.52 19.63
N ASP A 486 -2.04 15.11 20.73
CA ASP A 486 -2.20 14.42 22.02
C ASP A 486 -3.35 13.42 22.00
N LEU A 487 -4.39 13.76 21.24
CA LEU A 487 -5.68 13.07 21.22
C LEU A 487 -6.23 12.94 19.79
N VAL A 488 -6.58 11.73 19.41
CA VAL A 488 -7.38 11.43 18.21
C VAL A 488 -8.80 11.09 18.65
N VAL A 489 -9.80 11.71 18.01
CA VAL A 489 -11.22 11.41 18.27
C VAL A 489 -11.90 10.94 16.99
N ASN A 490 -12.43 9.72 16.98
CA ASN A 490 -13.33 9.27 15.93
C ASN A 490 -14.74 9.77 16.27
N LEU A 491 -15.20 10.86 15.64
CA LEU A 491 -16.59 11.31 15.74
C LEU A 491 -17.52 10.36 14.96
N ASP A 492 -17.07 9.92 13.78
CA ASP A 492 -17.67 8.82 13.03
C ASP A 492 -16.75 7.60 13.09
N LEU A 493 -17.33 6.39 13.08
CA LEU A 493 -16.55 5.16 13.06
C LEU A 493 -15.69 5.06 11.79
N PRO A 494 -14.44 4.57 11.90
CA PRO A 494 -13.65 4.18 10.72
C PRO A 494 -14.28 2.98 10.02
N THR A 495 -14.07 2.89 8.71
CA THR A 495 -14.65 1.84 7.86
C THR A 495 -14.19 0.43 8.24
N ASP A 496 -12.93 0.30 8.68
CA ASP A 496 -12.32 -0.96 9.10
C ASP A 496 -11.13 -0.71 10.07
N SER A 497 -10.44 -1.79 10.45
CA SER A 497 -9.27 -1.76 11.33
C SER A 497 -8.06 -1.06 10.70
N ILE A 498 -7.90 -1.09 9.37
CA ILE A 498 -6.82 -0.41 8.65
C ILE A 498 -7.01 1.11 8.78
N HIS A 499 -8.22 1.59 8.49
CA HIS A 499 -8.61 2.99 8.65
C HIS A 499 -8.48 3.44 10.11
N TYR A 500 -8.90 2.62 11.08
CA TYR A 500 -8.66 2.89 12.51
C TYR A 500 -7.17 3.10 12.79
N ALA A 501 -6.28 2.23 12.29
CA ALA A 501 -4.84 2.33 12.53
C ALA A 501 -4.22 3.60 11.91
N HIS A 502 -4.61 4.00 10.69
CA HIS A 502 -4.12 5.25 10.08
C HIS A 502 -4.57 6.51 10.83
N ARG A 503 -5.79 6.50 11.42
CA ARG A 503 -6.29 7.57 12.28
C ARG A 503 -5.54 7.60 13.62
N ALA A 504 -5.38 6.44 14.27
CA ALA A 504 -4.65 6.30 15.53
C ALA A 504 -3.17 6.73 15.39
N GLY A 505 -2.51 6.39 14.27
CA GLY A 505 -1.14 6.81 13.95
C GLY A 505 -0.93 8.31 13.68
N ARG A 506 -1.88 9.17 14.08
CA ARG A 506 -1.68 10.63 14.20
C ARG A 506 -1.23 11.04 15.61
N THR A 507 -1.38 10.18 16.62
CA THR A 507 -0.90 10.37 17.99
C THR A 507 0.12 9.29 18.37
N GLY A 508 0.88 9.51 19.44
CA GLY A 508 1.85 8.56 20.01
C GLY A 508 2.98 8.13 19.06
N ARG A 509 3.48 9.05 18.23
CA ARG A 509 4.60 8.79 17.32
C ARG A 509 5.91 8.76 18.11
N LEU A 510 6.93 8.07 17.57
CA LEU A 510 8.25 7.95 18.21
C LEU A 510 8.20 7.53 19.71
N GLY A 511 7.25 6.66 20.08
CA GLY A 511 7.08 6.15 21.45
C GLY A 511 6.41 7.12 22.44
N ARG A 512 5.93 8.29 21.99
CA ARG A 512 5.14 9.21 22.83
C ARG A 512 3.83 8.55 23.28
N LYS A 513 3.29 9.00 24.41
CA LYS A 513 1.96 8.63 24.86
C LYS A 513 0.92 9.28 23.95
N GLY A 514 -0.15 8.56 23.62
CA GLY A 514 -1.25 9.08 22.81
C GLY A 514 -2.58 8.46 23.23
N THR A 515 -3.68 9.19 23.03
CA THR A 515 -5.03 8.68 23.35
C THR A 515 -5.92 8.70 22.11
N VAL A 516 -6.68 7.62 21.91
CA VAL A 516 -7.67 7.49 20.84
C VAL A 516 -9.04 7.23 21.45
N VAL A 517 -9.98 8.17 21.26
CA VAL A 517 -11.36 8.03 21.75
C VAL A 517 -12.31 7.85 20.58
N THR A 518 -13.15 6.82 20.63
CA THR A 518 -14.14 6.53 19.59
C THR A 518 -15.54 6.83 20.10
N ILE A 519 -16.22 7.79 19.46
CA ILE A 519 -17.54 8.26 19.86
C ILE A 519 -18.58 7.57 18.97
N CYS A 520 -19.45 6.76 19.55
CA CYS A 520 -20.41 5.93 18.83
C CYS A 520 -21.81 5.97 19.47
N GLU A 521 -22.84 5.58 18.72
CA GLU A 521 -24.17 5.32 19.27
C GLU A 521 -24.28 3.88 19.82
N GLU A 522 -25.27 3.60 20.67
CA GLU A 522 -25.48 2.26 21.27
C GLU A 522 -25.54 1.15 20.21
N ARG A 523 -26.28 1.40 19.12
CA ARG A 523 -26.40 0.49 17.97
C ARG A 523 -25.09 0.26 17.20
N GLU A 524 -24.05 1.03 17.46
CA GLU A 524 -22.75 0.96 16.80
C GLU A 524 -21.67 0.26 17.65
N VAL A 525 -21.95 -0.04 18.93
CA VAL A 525 -20.99 -0.65 19.88
C VAL A 525 -20.45 -1.99 19.37
N PHE A 526 -21.27 -2.78 18.65
CA PHE A 526 -20.82 -4.05 18.06
C PHE A 526 -19.69 -3.86 17.02
N VAL A 527 -19.67 -2.72 16.32
CA VAL A 527 -18.62 -2.38 15.34
C VAL A 527 -17.32 -2.05 16.08
N VAL A 528 -17.39 -1.29 17.17
CA VAL A 528 -16.22 -1.03 18.04
C VAL A 528 -15.65 -2.34 18.60
N LYS A 529 -16.51 -3.24 19.08
CA LYS A 529 -16.08 -4.57 19.57
C LYS A 529 -15.49 -5.45 18.48
N LYS A 530 -15.96 -5.32 17.23
CA LYS A 530 -15.32 -5.96 16.06
C LYS A 530 -13.93 -5.37 15.79
N LEU A 531 -13.78 -4.05 15.80
CA LEU A 531 -12.50 -3.36 15.62
C LEU A 531 -11.49 -3.74 16.72
N GLN A 532 -11.90 -3.76 17.99
CA GLN A 532 -11.09 -4.24 19.13
C GLN A 532 -10.52 -5.64 18.87
N LYS A 533 -11.37 -6.60 18.47
CA LYS A 533 -10.92 -7.96 18.13
C LYS A 533 -9.93 -7.93 16.96
N GLN A 534 -10.30 -7.30 15.85
CA GLN A 534 -9.48 -7.23 14.65
C GLN A 534 -8.15 -6.50 14.84
N LEU A 535 -8.03 -5.59 15.81
CA LEU A 535 -6.80 -4.84 16.12
C LEU A 535 -5.97 -5.49 17.23
N GLY A 536 -6.51 -6.45 17.98
CA GLY A 536 -5.85 -7.08 19.13
C GLY A 536 -5.52 -6.13 20.29
N VAL A 537 -6.20 -4.98 20.40
CA VAL A 537 -5.99 -3.99 21.48
C VAL A 537 -7.27 -3.78 22.29
N PRO A 538 -7.19 -3.62 23.63
CA PRO A 538 -8.36 -3.32 24.44
C PRO A 538 -8.88 -1.92 24.15
N ILE A 539 -10.18 -1.79 23.89
CA ILE A 539 -10.88 -0.50 23.72
C ILE A 539 -12.01 -0.47 24.75
N PRO A 540 -11.74 -0.24 26.05
CA PRO A 540 -12.77 -0.21 27.08
C PRO A 540 -13.76 0.95 26.92
N ALA A 541 -14.97 0.75 27.43
CA ALA A 541 -15.99 1.79 27.55
C ALA A 541 -15.56 2.92 28.49
N CYS A 542 -15.93 4.17 28.17
CA CYS A 542 -15.71 5.33 29.01
C CYS A 542 -16.83 6.38 28.95
N ASP A 543 -16.91 7.22 29.98
CA ASP A 543 -17.68 8.48 29.98
C ASP A 543 -16.82 9.64 30.51
N PHE A 544 -17.32 10.87 30.32
CA PHE A 544 -16.68 12.13 30.65
C PHE A 544 -17.57 12.94 31.60
N THR A 545 -17.45 12.68 32.89
CA THR A 545 -18.15 13.39 33.98
C THR A 545 -17.16 14.24 34.77
N GLU A 546 -17.62 15.36 35.33
CA GLU A 546 -16.82 16.27 36.18
C GLU A 546 -15.45 16.70 35.59
N GLY A 547 -15.30 16.70 34.26
CA GLY A 547 -14.03 16.99 33.61
C GLY A 547 -12.95 15.92 33.79
N LYS A 548 -13.34 14.65 34.02
CA LYS A 548 -12.45 13.49 34.12
C LYS A 548 -12.88 12.39 33.15
N LEU A 549 -11.95 11.55 32.73
CA LEU A 549 -12.23 10.28 32.06
C LEU A 549 -12.57 9.24 33.13
N ILE A 550 -13.76 8.65 33.05
CA ILE A 550 -14.13 7.46 33.83
C ILE A 550 -14.18 6.27 32.87
N VAL A 551 -13.45 5.21 33.19
CA VAL A 551 -13.51 3.92 32.48
C VAL A 551 -14.57 3.06 33.17
N THR A 552 -15.39 2.34 32.41
CA THR A 552 -16.51 1.58 32.99
C THR A 552 -16.07 0.15 33.31
N ASP A 553 -15.98 -0.19 34.60
CA ASP A 553 -15.39 -1.42 35.18
C ASP A 553 -15.93 -2.77 34.66
N LYS A 554 -16.97 -2.79 33.83
CA LYS A 554 -17.52 -4.01 33.22
C LYS A 554 -16.54 -4.73 32.28
N GLU A 555 -15.43 -4.09 31.89
CA GLU A 555 -14.44 -4.66 30.96
C GLU A 555 -13.01 -4.79 31.54
N GLU A 556 -12.69 -4.26 32.73
CA GLU A 556 -11.34 -4.37 33.34
C GLU A 556 -10.95 -5.83 33.61
N LYS A 557 -11.87 -6.63 34.17
CA LYS A 557 -11.67 -8.07 34.43
C LYS A 557 -11.32 -8.88 33.17
N HIS A 558 -11.62 -8.37 31.98
CA HIS A 558 -11.30 -9.02 30.71
C HIS A 558 -9.97 -8.54 30.12
N ALA A 559 -9.50 -7.34 30.50
CA ALA A 559 -8.22 -6.78 30.09
C ALA A 559 -7.05 -7.30 30.94
N GLU A 560 -7.28 -7.59 32.23
CA GLU A 560 -6.30 -8.27 33.08
C GLU A 560 -6.12 -9.76 32.69
N ALA A 561 -7.17 -10.42 32.20
CA ALA A 561 -7.12 -11.79 31.71
C ALA A 561 -6.49 -11.96 30.31
N LEU A 562 -5.99 -10.87 29.70
CA LEU A 562 -5.38 -10.82 28.37
C LEU A 562 -3.95 -10.21 28.38
N ARG A 563 -3.38 -10.02 29.58
CA ARG A 563 -1.96 -9.71 29.79
C ARG A 563 -1.21 -10.95 30.26
#